data_AF-A0A6P0YMP3-F1
#
_entry.id   AF-A0A6P0YMP3-F1
#
_cell.length_a   1.000
_cell.length_b   1.000
_cell.length_c   1.000
_cell.angle_alpha   90.00
_cell.angle_beta   90.00
_cell.angle_gamma   90.00
#
_symmetry.space_group_name_H-M   'P 1'
#
loop_
_entity.id
_entity.type
_entity.pdbx_description
1 polymer ?
#
loop_
_entity_poly.entity_id
_entity_poly.type
_entity_poly.pdbx_seq_one_letter_code
_entity_poly.pdbx_strand_id
1 'polypeptide(L)'
;MMQVSLEALITSGKQGTHLISMQTDTVPALACRPDAAAMIYAAKQRSFSKPLILMGSHPDDLWGYVQQNHPAFELWQQVASKYWPGAITLVLPASDRLPHAVNPTNPTTIGLRVPNCAIARHILHHTGPLATTSVNRSGHPPLETIETINKEFPDVLTLSPQELAQWKYPPSNLAHLSSDTEENAPEASFGTPSTVIAWTDNGWNIIRQGSVSFPQTNAPPASS
;
A
#
# COMPACT_ATOMS: atom_id res chain seq x y z
N MET A 1 11.66 -10.33 21.12
CA MET A 1 11.42 -9.30 20.09
C MET A 1 10.95 -10.03 18.84
N MET A 2 9.86 -9.60 18.21
CA MET A 2 9.33 -10.17 16.97
C MET A 2 10.07 -9.67 15.72
N GLN A 3 11.39 -9.47 15.85
CA GLN A 3 12.27 -9.10 14.74
C GLN A 3 12.69 -10.38 14.03
N VAL A 4 12.51 -10.43 12.72
CA VAL A 4 12.74 -11.63 11.91
C VAL A 4 13.60 -11.33 10.69
N SER A 5 14.09 -12.38 10.04
CA SER A 5 14.73 -12.28 8.72
C SER A 5 13.70 -11.89 7.66
N LEU A 6 14.19 -11.41 6.51
CA LEU A 6 13.32 -11.11 5.37
C LEU A 6 12.54 -12.34 4.89
N GLU A 7 13.19 -13.50 4.83
CA GLU A 7 12.57 -14.76 4.43
C GLU A 7 11.42 -15.15 5.37
N ALA A 8 11.62 -15.04 6.68
CA ALA A 8 10.60 -15.35 7.68
C ALA A 8 9.43 -14.36 7.62
N LEU A 9 9.70 -13.07 7.37
CA LEU A 9 8.67 -12.04 7.20
C LEU A 9 7.80 -12.35 5.97
N ILE A 10 8.43 -12.63 4.83
CA ILE A 10 7.75 -13.00 3.57
C ILE A 10 6.91 -14.26 3.76
N THR A 11 7.49 -15.29 4.38
CA THR A 11 6.79 -16.55 4.63
C THR A 11 5.54 -16.32 5.46
N SER A 12 5.65 -15.55 6.55
CA SER A 12 4.52 -15.25 7.44
C SER A 12 3.44 -14.41 6.74
N GLY A 13 3.84 -13.39 5.97
CA GLY A 13 2.92 -12.57 5.18
C GLY A 13 2.16 -13.36 4.13
N LYS A 14 2.83 -14.27 3.42
CA LYS A 14 2.24 -15.16 2.42
C LYS A 14 1.28 -16.19 3.02
N GLN A 15 1.63 -16.75 4.17
CA GLN A 15 0.79 -17.72 4.86
C GLN A 15 -0.42 -17.06 5.56
N GLY A 16 -0.36 -15.76 5.84
CA GLY A 16 -1.42 -15.02 6.52
C GLY A 16 -1.56 -15.41 8.00
N THR A 17 -0.49 -15.94 8.62
CA THR A 17 -0.50 -16.40 10.02
C THR A 17 -0.23 -15.29 11.02
N HIS A 18 0.43 -14.22 10.59
CA HIS A 18 0.82 -13.10 11.42
C HIS A 18 0.58 -11.77 10.70
N LEU A 19 0.46 -10.71 11.48
CA LEU A 19 0.66 -9.36 10.99
C LEU A 19 2.14 -9.11 10.78
N ILE A 20 2.48 -8.48 9.66
CA ILE A 20 3.83 -8.00 9.37
C ILE A 20 3.83 -6.47 9.29
N SER A 21 4.97 -5.86 9.59
CA SER A 21 5.20 -4.46 9.31
C SER A 21 6.32 -4.31 8.30
N MET A 22 6.08 -3.49 7.27
CA MET A 22 7.03 -3.21 6.20
C MET A 22 7.24 -1.71 6.03
N GLN A 23 8.47 -1.32 5.73
CA GLN A 23 8.80 0.07 5.36
C GLN A 23 8.21 0.40 3.99
N THR A 24 7.87 1.67 3.75
CA THR A 24 7.41 2.16 2.45
C THR A 24 8.05 3.52 2.14
N ASP A 25 7.80 4.06 0.95
CA ASP A 25 8.16 5.41 0.50
C ASP A 25 7.38 6.54 1.18
N THR A 26 6.49 6.21 2.12
CA THR A 26 5.65 7.16 2.86
C THR A 26 5.79 6.94 4.36
N VAL A 27 4.96 6.05 4.91
CA VAL A 27 5.00 5.65 6.32
C VAL A 27 5.04 4.13 6.40
N PRO A 28 5.57 3.53 7.48
CA PRO A 28 5.49 2.10 7.67
C PRO A 28 4.05 1.59 7.54
N ALA A 29 3.89 0.42 6.93
CA ALA A 29 2.61 -0.22 6.72
C ALA A 29 2.49 -1.48 7.59
N LEU A 30 1.36 -1.59 8.30
CA LEU A 30 0.91 -2.83 8.91
C LEU A 30 0.20 -3.61 7.81
N ALA A 31 0.59 -4.86 7.59
CA ALA A 31 0.16 -5.66 6.46
C ALA A 31 -0.19 -7.09 6.87
N CYS A 32 -1.11 -7.69 6.11
CA CYS A 32 -1.42 -9.11 6.17
C CYS A 32 -2.00 -9.59 4.85
N ARG A 33 -2.16 -10.91 4.71
CA ARG A 33 -2.87 -11.48 3.58
C ARG A 33 -4.32 -10.94 3.53
N PRO A 34 -4.87 -10.61 2.34
CA PRO A 34 -6.17 -9.94 2.23
C PRO A 34 -7.36 -10.66 2.92
N ASP A 35 -7.39 -11.99 2.88
CA ASP A 35 -8.39 -12.82 3.58
C ASP A 35 -8.23 -12.81 5.12
N ALA A 36 -7.05 -12.49 5.61
CA ALA A 36 -6.72 -12.37 7.03
C ALA A 36 -6.82 -10.92 7.56
N ALA A 37 -7.41 -10.00 6.79
CA ALA A 37 -7.53 -8.57 7.12
C ALA A 37 -8.19 -8.27 8.48
N ALA A 38 -9.00 -9.19 9.02
CA ALA A 38 -9.56 -9.08 10.36
C ALA A 38 -8.48 -8.89 11.45
N MET A 39 -7.28 -9.45 11.27
CA MET A 39 -6.17 -9.26 12.21
C MET A 39 -5.76 -7.78 12.33
N ILE A 40 -5.74 -7.04 11.21
CA ILE A 40 -5.41 -5.60 11.21
C ILE A 40 -6.47 -4.81 11.99
N TYR A 41 -7.75 -5.13 11.78
CA TYR A 41 -8.84 -4.45 12.48
C TYR A 41 -8.78 -4.69 13.98
N ALA A 42 -8.55 -5.95 14.40
CA ALA A 42 -8.40 -6.32 15.80
C ALA A 42 -7.20 -5.62 16.46
N ALA A 43 -6.02 -5.72 15.85
CA ALA A 43 -4.79 -5.15 16.41
C ALA A 43 -4.86 -3.62 16.56
N LYS A 44 -5.47 -2.92 15.61
CA LYS A 44 -5.57 -1.46 15.62
C LYS A 44 -6.82 -0.92 16.32
N GLN A 45 -7.73 -1.79 16.77
CA GLN A 45 -9.09 -1.40 17.17
C GLN A 45 -9.72 -0.47 16.12
N ARG A 46 -9.54 -0.81 14.84
CA ARG A 46 -9.92 0.04 13.71
C ARG A 46 -11.42 -0.11 13.46
N SER A 47 -12.10 1.01 13.19
CA SER A 47 -13.48 0.97 12.69
C SER A 47 -13.56 0.24 11.35
N PHE A 48 -14.52 -0.69 11.22
CA PHE A 48 -14.79 -1.38 9.96
C PHE A 48 -15.20 -0.45 8.82
N SER A 49 -15.72 0.75 9.14
CA SER A 49 -16.04 1.78 8.14
C SER A 49 -14.83 2.40 7.43
N LYS A 50 -13.61 2.12 7.91
CA LYS A 50 -12.37 2.57 7.29
C LYS A 50 -11.75 1.40 6.52
N PRO A 51 -11.94 1.29 5.19
CA PRO A 51 -11.38 0.20 4.41
C PRO A 51 -9.84 0.20 4.45
N LEU A 52 -9.26 -0.96 4.14
CA LEU A 52 -7.82 -1.12 3.96
C LEU A 52 -7.40 -0.81 2.52
N ILE A 53 -6.09 -0.67 2.31
CA ILE A 53 -5.49 -0.50 0.97
C ILE A 53 -4.83 -1.82 0.58
N LEU A 54 -5.04 -2.31 -0.65
CA LEU A 54 -4.22 -3.37 -1.21
C LEU A 54 -2.94 -2.77 -1.79
N MET A 55 -1.79 -3.22 -1.28
CA MET A 55 -0.50 -2.92 -1.89
C MET A 55 -0.02 -4.09 -2.73
N GLY A 56 0.56 -3.80 -3.89
CA GLY A 56 1.13 -4.79 -4.82
C GLY A 56 2.54 -4.41 -5.25
N SER A 57 3.28 -5.35 -5.84
CA SER A 57 4.65 -5.12 -6.32
C SER A 57 4.68 -4.44 -7.68
N HIS A 58 3.64 -4.71 -8.49
CA HIS A 58 3.39 -4.19 -9.82
C HIS A 58 1.89 -3.89 -10.00
N PRO A 59 1.48 -2.94 -10.88
CA PRO A 59 0.06 -2.66 -11.12
C PRO A 59 -0.77 -3.89 -11.51
N ASP A 60 -0.18 -4.82 -12.29
CA ASP A 60 -0.87 -6.03 -12.75
C ASP A 60 -1.28 -6.98 -11.62
N ASP A 61 -0.60 -6.92 -10.47
CA ASP A 61 -0.97 -7.69 -9.28
C ASP A 61 -2.33 -7.23 -8.72
N LEU A 62 -2.76 -6.01 -9.05
CA LEU A 62 -3.88 -5.32 -8.41
C LEU A 62 -5.12 -5.23 -9.29
N TRP A 63 -4.98 -5.22 -10.63
CA TRP A 63 -6.11 -5.01 -11.54
C TRP A 63 -7.21 -6.08 -11.39
N GLY A 64 -6.88 -7.28 -10.93
CA GLY A 64 -7.88 -8.31 -10.67
C GLY A 64 -8.91 -7.95 -9.59
N TYR A 65 -8.62 -6.97 -8.72
CA TYR A 65 -9.47 -6.56 -7.60
C TYR A 65 -10.41 -5.39 -7.93
N VAL A 66 -10.41 -4.92 -9.18
CA VAL A 66 -11.27 -3.81 -9.65
C VAL A 66 -12.10 -4.21 -10.86
N GLN A 67 -13.15 -3.45 -11.14
CA GLN A 67 -14.04 -3.68 -12.28
C GLN A 67 -13.36 -3.29 -13.60
N GLN A 68 -12.70 -4.26 -14.25
CA GLN A 68 -11.95 -4.01 -15.50
C GLN A 68 -12.84 -3.68 -16.71
N ASN A 69 -14.12 -4.04 -16.65
CA ASN A 69 -15.12 -3.70 -17.66
C ASN A 69 -15.68 -2.27 -17.50
N HIS A 70 -15.24 -1.52 -16.48
CA HIS A 70 -15.69 -0.16 -16.27
C HIS A 70 -15.18 0.77 -17.41
N PRO A 71 -16.01 1.68 -17.96
CA PRO A 71 -15.61 2.52 -19.10
C PRO A 71 -14.36 3.38 -18.85
N ALA A 72 -14.09 3.73 -17.60
CA ALA A 72 -12.92 4.52 -17.19
C ALA A 72 -11.66 3.68 -16.89
N PHE A 73 -11.67 2.36 -17.11
CA PHE A 73 -10.55 1.48 -16.74
C PHE A 73 -9.21 1.91 -17.37
N GLU A 74 -9.22 2.29 -18.65
CA GLU A 74 -8.02 2.80 -19.34
C GLU A 74 -7.47 4.08 -18.68
N LEU A 75 -8.35 4.99 -18.24
CA LEU A 75 -7.95 6.20 -17.53
C LEU A 75 -7.32 5.88 -16.17
N TRP A 76 -7.80 4.85 -15.47
CA TRP A 76 -7.19 4.37 -14.24
C TRP A 76 -5.79 3.82 -14.48
N GLN A 77 -5.60 3.08 -15.58
CA GLN A 77 -4.29 2.57 -15.97
C GLN A 77 -3.33 3.70 -16.34
N GLN A 78 -3.78 4.75 -17.03
CA GLN A 78 -2.97 5.93 -17.36
C GLN A 78 -2.50 6.70 -16.11
N VAL A 79 -3.37 6.84 -15.11
CA VAL A 79 -2.99 7.45 -13.83
C VAL A 79 -2.00 6.56 -13.08
N ALA A 80 -2.26 5.25 -13.01
CA ALA A 80 -1.32 4.32 -12.41
C ALA A 80 0.05 4.34 -13.11
N SER A 81 0.12 4.31 -14.44
CA SER A 81 1.39 4.35 -15.17
C SER A 81 2.19 5.63 -14.93
N LYS A 82 1.52 6.73 -14.59
CA LYS A 82 2.16 8.02 -14.30
C LYS A 82 2.67 8.13 -12.87
N TYR A 83 1.93 7.58 -11.90
CA TYR A 83 2.16 7.82 -10.48
C TYR A 83 2.63 6.58 -9.70
N TRP A 84 2.61 5.39 -10.30
CA TRP A 84 3.10 4.16 -9.71
C TRP A 84 4.37 3.65 -10.41
N PRO A 85 5.35 3.14 -9.65
CA PRO A 85 5.42 3.10 -8.19
C PRO A 85 5.49 4.50 -7.54
N GLY A 86 4.83 4.72 -6.40
CA GLY A 86 4.87 6.01 -5.72
C GLY A 86 3.79 6.28 -4.68
N ALA A 87 3.76 7.52 -4.20
CA ALA A 87 2.94 7.99 -3.08
C ALA A 87 1.52 8.42 -3.46
N ILE A 88 0.92 7.77 -4.47
CA ILE A 88 -0.50 7.91 -4.84
C ILE A 88 -1.25 6.61 -4.53
N THR A 89 -2.42 6.71 -3.93
CA THR A 89 -3.37 5.61 -3.74
C THR A 89 -4.61 5.87 -4.57
N LEU A 90 -5.02 4.88 -5.38
CA LEU A 90 -6.23 4.95 -6.20
C LEU A 90 -7.36 4.21 -5.49
N VAL A 91 -8.47 4.87 -5.20
CA VAL A 91 -9.70 4.22 -4.72
C VAL A 91 -10.64 4.03 -5.91
N LEU A 92 -10.89 2.76 -6.25
CA LEU A 92 -11.58 2.35 -7.47
C LEU A 92 -12.75 1.42 -7.16
N PRO A 93 -13.76 1.31 -8.05
CA PRO A 93 -14.78 0.27 -7.99
C PRO A 93 -14.17 -1.14 -7.89
N ALA A 94 -14.55 -1.88 -6.86
CA ALA A 94 -14.02 -3.20 -6.58
C ALA A 94 -14.71 -4.29 -7.42
N SER A 95 -13.95 -5.34 -7.78
CA SER A 95 -14.50 -6.56 -8.36
C SER A 95 -14.94 -7.55 -7.29
N ASP A 96 -15.65 -8.59 -7.69
CA ASP A 96 -16.07 -9.70 -6.82
C ASP A 96 -14.89 -10.53 -6.27
N ARG A 97 -13.67 -10.30 -6.76
CA ARG A 97 -12.45 -10.92 -6.22
C ARG A 97 -11.98 -10.29 -4.90
N LEU A 98 -12.47 -9.10 -4.55
CA LEU A 98 -12.08 -8.44 -3.31
C LEU A 98 -12.57 -9.24 -2.09
N PRO A 99 -11.69 -9.71 -1.20
CA PRO A 99 -12.14 -10.37 0.01
C PRO A 99 -12.90 -9.37 0.88
N HIS A 100 -14.10 -9.76 1.33
CA HIS A 100 -14.96 -8.92 2.17
C HIS A 100 -14.23 -8.41 3.43
N ALA A 101 -13.26 -9.18 3.96
CA ALA A 101 -12.45 -8.79 5.11
C ALA A 101 -11.66 -7.49 4.91
N VAL A 102 -11.34 -7.10 3.66
CA VAL A 102 -10.56 -5.89 3.34
C VAL A 102 -11.43 -4.62 3.42
N ASN A 103 -12.73 -4.74 3.14
CA ASN A 103 -13.71 -3.67 3.23
C ASN A 103 -15.05 -4.22 3.77
N PRO A 104 -15.15 -4.42 5.11
CA PRO A 104 -16.24 -5.21 5.69
C PRO A 104 -17.61 -4.55 5.69
N THR A 105 -17.71 -3.24 5.47
CA THR A 105 -18.99 -2.52 5.55
C THR A 105 -19.59 -2.21 4.19
N ASN A 106 -18.75 -1.98 3.18
CA ASN A 106 -19.21 -1.59 1.85
C ASN A 106 -18.15 -1.96 0.80
N PRO A 107 -18.00 -3.25 0.43
CA PRO A 107 -16.94 -3.75 -0.47
C PRO A 107 -17.14 -3.35 -1.94
N THR A 108 -17.74 -2.19 -2.21
CA THR A 108 -17.95 -1.64 -3.55
C THR A 108 -16.73 -0.90 -4.10
N THR A 109 -15.79 -0.51 -3.24
CA THR A 109 -14.54 0.15 -3.63
C THR A 109 -13.33 -0.42 -2.89
N ILE A 110 -12.15 -0.26 -3.49
CA ILE A 110 -10.86 -0.64 -2.91
C ILE A 110 -9.78 0.40 -3.20
N GLY A 111 -8.99 0.73 -2.17
CA GLY A 111 -7.76 1.50 -2.32
C GLY A 111 -6.63 0.60 -2.80
N LEU A 112 -5.92 1.00 -3.85
CA LEU A 112 -4.80 0.29 -4.44
C LEU A 112 -3.54 1.16 -4.40
N ARG A 113 -2.36 0.56 -4.25
CA ARG A 113 -1.07 1.26 -4.39
C ARG A 113 0.08 0.31 -4.74
N VAL A 114 1.00 0.79 -5.58
CA VAL A 114 2.34 0.20 -5.72
C VAL A 114 3.34 1.17 -5.06
N PRO A 115 3.96 0.81 -3.92
CA PRO A 115 4.88 1.71 -3.22
C PRO A 115 6.22 1.84 -3.96
N ASN A 116 6.81 3.03 -4.02
CA ASN A 116 8.18 3.22 -4.53
C ASN A 116 9.25 2.88 -3.48
N CYS A 117 9.24 1.64 -2.99
CA CYS A 117 10.17 1.19 -1.97
C CYS A 117 10.66 -0.22 -2.30
N ALA A 118 11.95 -0.38 -2.59
CA ALA A 118 12.50 -1.65 -3.07
C ALA A 118 12.19 -2.83 -2.12
N ILE A 119 12.40 -2.65 -0.81
CA ILE A 119 12.09 -3.70 0.18
C ILE A 119 10.58 -4.03 0.22
N ALA A 120 9.71 -3.02 0.14
CA ALA A 120 8.27 -3.23 0.10
C ALA A 120 7.85 -4.02 -1.15
N ARG A 121 8.33 -3.59 -2.33
CA ARG A 121 8.03 -4.25 -3.61
C ARG A 121 8.60 -5.66 -3.65
N HIS A 122 9.77 -5.89 -3.08
CA HIS A 122 10.36 -7.23 -2.99
C HIS A 122 9.52 -8.15 -2.09
N ILE A 123 9.08 -7.68 -0.91
CA ILE A 123 8.17 -8.44 -0.05
C ILE A 123 6.88 -8.77 -0.82
N LEU A 124 6.26 -7.75 -1.42
CA LEU A 124 5.00 -7.87 -2.15
C LEU A 124 5.10 -8.80 -3.38
N HIS A 125 6.25 -8.84 -4.04
CA HIS A 125 6.51 -9.74 -5.16
C HIS A 125 6.45 -11.20 -4.72
N HIS A 126 6.97 -11.51 -3.53
CA HIS A 126 6.99 -12.89 -3.02
C HIS A 126 5.71 -13.27 -2.27
N THR A 127 5.02 -12.32 -1.64
CA THR A 127 3.76 -12.57 -0.92
C THR A 127 2.53 -12.54 -1.82
N GLY A 128 2.60 -11.83 -2.94
CA GLY A 128 1.43 -11.28 -3.63
C GLY A 128 0.86 -10.07 -2.88
N PRO A 129 -0.27 -9.50 -3.36
CA PRO A 129 -0.88 -8.33 -2.75
C PRO A 129 -1.23 -8.53 -1.28
N LEU A 130 -0.93 -7.52 -0.46
CA LEU A 130 -1.26 -7.51 0.96
C LEU A 130 -2.28 -6.41 1.27
N ALA A 131 -3.18 -6.68 2.21
CA ALA A 131 -4.03 -5.66 2.79
C ALA A 131 -3.22 -4.85 3.81
N THR A 132 -3.32 -3.53 3.74
CA THR A 132 -2.42 -2.60 4.44
C THR A 132 -3.15 -1.41 5.05
N THR A 133 -2.52 -0.83 6.06
CA THR A 133 -2.81 0.48 6.65
C THR A 133 -1.51 1.06 7.21
N SER A 134 -1.42 2.38 7.40
CA SER A 134 -0.31 2.97 8.17
C SER A 134 -0.18 2.31 9.54
N VAL A 135 1.04 2.20 10.08
CA VAL A 135 1.25 1.67 11.44
C VAL A 135 1.00 2.79 12.46
N ASN A 136 -0.15 2.76 13.13
CA ASN A 136 -0.56 3.71 14.16
C ASN A 136 -1.77 3.18 14.94
N ARG A 137 -2.06 3.70 16.13
CA ARG A 137 -3.43 3.60 16.65
C ARG A 137 -4.35 4.52 15.85
N SER A 138 -5.62 4.12 15.66
CA SER A 138 -6.59 4.96 14.95
C SER A 138 -6.65 6.35 15.59
N GLY A 139 -6.47 7.41 14.80
CA GLY A 139 -6.47 8.80 15.26
C GLY A 139 -5.11 9.34 15.76
N HIS A 140 -4.06 8.52 15.81
CA HIS A 140 -2.70 8.94 16.19
C HIS A 140 -1.78 9.08 14.96
N PRO A 141 -0.67 9.84 15.07
CA PRO A 141 0.35 9.87 14.02
C PRO A 141 0.93 8.47 13.72
N PRO A 142 1.39 8.23 12.48
CA PRO A 142 2.16 7.05 12.10
C PRO A 142 3.38 6.83 13.00
N LEU A 143 3.62 5.58 13.40
CA LEU A 143 4.88 5.13 14.00
C LEU A 143 5.90 4.94 12.88
N GLU A 144 7.08 5.52 13.07
CA GLU A 144 8.11 5.57 12.02
C GLU A 144 9.25 4.56 12.25
N THR A 145 9.51 4.18 13.51
CA THR A 145 10.64 3.33 13.87
C THR A 145 10.22 1.91 14.23
N ILE A 146 11.05 0.92 13.89
CA ILE A 146 10.81 -0.49 14.27
C ILE A 146 10.63 -0.64 15.79
N GLU A 147 11.39 0.12 16.58
CA GLU A 147 11.31 0.09 18.04
C GLU A 147 9.93 0.53 18.54
N THR A 148 9.42 1.66 18.04
CA THR A 148 8.09 2.16 18.43
C THR A 148 6.97 1.23 17.96
N ILE A 149 7.10 0.65 16.77
CA ILE A 149 6.17 -0.35 16.23
C ILE A 149 6.11 -1.60 17.12
N ASN A 150 7.27 -2.18 17.46
CA ASN A 150 7.33 -3.38 18.32
C ASN A 150 6.82 -3.11 19.74
N LYS A 151 7.00 -1.89 20.25
CA LYS A 151 6.48 -1.50 21.56
C LYS A 151 4.95 -1.40 21.55
N GLU A 152 4.38 -0.85 20.49
CA GLU A 152 2.94 -0.62 20.38
C GLU A 152 2.18 -1.89 19.95
N PHE A 153 2.80 -2.69 19.07
CA PHE A 153 2.24 -3.91 18.50
C PHE A 153 3.22 -5.08 18.71
N PRO A 154 3.27 -5.67 19.91
CA PRO A 154 4.29 -6.65 20.28
C PRO A 154 4.25 -7.95 19.49
N ASP A 155 3.08 -8.29 18.91
CA ASP A 155 2.85 -9.51 18.13
C ASP A 155 3.10 -9.32 16.62
N VAL A 156 3.43 -8.10 16.18
CA VAL A 156 3.70 -7.80 14.77
C VAL A 156 5.14 -8.15 14.43
N LEU A 157 5.32 -8.92 13.36
CA LEU A 157 6.64 -9.22 12.84
C LEU A 157 7.24 -8.00 12.14
N THR A 158 8.46 -7.63 12.51
CA THR A 158 9.25 -6.55 11.87
C THR A 158 10.55 -7.12 11.32
N LEU A 159 11.13 -6.49 10.29
CA LEU A 159 12.52 -6.79 9.93
C LEU A 159 13.46 -6.40 11.07
N SER A 160 14.54 -7.16 11.23
CA SER A 160 15.66 -6.70 12.07
C SER A 160 16.28 -5.43 11.48
N PRO A 161 16.85 -4.53 12.30
CA PRO A 161 17.58 -3.37 11.80
C PRO A 161 18.70 -3.71 10.82
N GLN A 162 19.37 -4.85 11.02
CA GLN A 162 20.43 -5.34 10.14
C GLN A 162 19.90 -5.71 8.75
N GLU A 163 18.75 -6.40 8.68
CA GLU A 163 18.08 -6.71 7.42
C GLU A 163 17.67 -5.42 6.72
N LEU A 164 17.01 -4.51 7.43
CA LEU A 164 16.54 -3.26 6.83
C LEU A 164 17.70 -2.39 6.29
N ALA A 165 18.85 -2.37 6.97
CA ALA A 165 20.02 -1.62 6.54
C ALA A 165 20.58 -2.09 5.18
N GLN A 166 20.46 -3.39 4.86
CA GLN A 166 20.88 -3.95 3.57
C GLN A 166 20.04 -3.41 2.39
N TRP A 167 18.82 -2.96 2.67
CA TRP A 167 17.91 -2.41 1.67
C TRP A 167 18.00 -0.90 1.50
N LYS A 168 18.90 -0.23 2.25
CA LYS A 168 19.28 1.15 1.97
C LYS A 168 19.94 1.27 0.59
N TYR A 169 20.69 0.25 0.19
CA TYR A 169 21.27 0.10 -1.13
C TYR A 169 20.93 -1.30 -1.65
N PRO A 170 19.79 -1.46 -2.34
CA PRO A 170 19.35 -2.78 -2.77
C PRO A 170 20.42 -3.46 -3.65
N PRO A 171 20.47 -4.81 -3.65
CA PRO A 171 21.35 -5.55 -4.56
C PRO A 171 21.22 -5.05 -6.00
N SER A 172 22.32 -5.01 -6.75
CA SER A 172 22.35 -4.41 -8.10
C SER A 172 21.32 -5.03 -9.06
N ASN A 173 21.06 -6.33 -8.95
CA ASN A 173 20.03 -7.03 -9.72
C ASN A 173 18.59 -6.62 -9.35
N LEU A 174 18.39 -5.94 -8.22
CA LEU A 174 17.13 -5.42 -7.70
C LEU A 174 17.06 -3.88 -7.74
N ALA A 175 18.07 -3.20 -8.28
CA ALA A 175 18.09 -1.74 -8.36
C ALA A 175 16.88 -1.17 -9.10
N HIS A 176 16.34 -1.90 -10.09
CA HIS A 176 15.13 -1.55 -10.84
C HIS A 176 13.85 -1.49 -9.97
N LEU A 177 13.88 -2.02 -8.74
CA LEU A 177 12.75 -1.93 -7.80
C LEU A 177 12.67 -0.56 -7.11
N SER A 178 13.76 0.19 -7.08
CA SER A 178 13.76 1.62 -6.73
C SER A 178 13.65 2.42 -8.02
N SER A 179 12.71 3.38 -8.11
CA SER A 179 12.71 4.32 -9.24
C SER A 179 13.80 5.40 -9.13
N ASP A 180 14.64 5.31 -8.09
CA ASP A 180 15.66 6.30 -7.78
C ASP A 180 16.89 6.03 -8.65
N THR A 181 16.90 6.57 -9.86
CA THR A 181 18.16 7.03 -10.46
C THR A 181 18.57 8.30 -9.72
N GLU A 182 19.86 8.44 -9.36
CA GLU A 182 20.37 9.56 -8.55
C GLU A 182 19.97 10.96 -9.08
N GLU A 183 19.59 11.07 -10.36
CA GLU A 183 19.19 12.32 -11.02
C GLU A 183 17.67 12.65 -10.96
N ASN A 184 16.78 11.72 -10.61
CA ASN A 184 15.32 11.95 -10.67
C ASN A 184 14.51 11.28 -9.54
N ALA A 185 15.15 10.82 -8.46
CA ALA A 185 14.45 10.31 -7.29
C ALA A 185 13.51 11.40 -6.72
N PRO A 186 12.16 11.22 -6.76
CA PRO A 186 11.31 12.08 -5.95
C PRO A 186 11.74 11.89 -4.50
N GLU A 187 12.09 12.96 -3.80
CA GLU A 187 12.47 12.90 -2.38
C GLU A 187 11.49 11.96 -1.65
N ALA A 188 12.00 10.84 -1.14
CA ALA A 188 11.20 9.88 -0.39
C ALA A 188 10.43 10.67 0.67
N SER A 189 9.10 10.63 0.63
CA SER A 189 8.24 11.49 1.45
C SER A 189 8.04 10.88 2.84
N PHE A 190 9.15 10.44 3.42
CA PHE A 190 9.20 9.73 4.68
C PHE A 190 8.45 10.51 5.76
N GLY A 191 7.50 9.86 6.43
CA GLY A 191 6.65 10.46 7.45
C GLY A 191 5.32 11.04 6.94
N THR A 192 5.15 11.25 5.63
CA THR A 192 3.89 11.75 5.05
C THR A 192 3.11 10.62 4.36
N PRO A 193 1.84 10.35 4.73
CA PRO A 193 1.02 9.35 4.03
C PRO A 193 0.78 9.70 2.55
N SER A 194 0.47 8.69 1.73
CA SER A 194 0.16 8.89 0.31
C SER A 194 -0.99 9.87 0.08
N THR A 195 -0.96 10.57 -1.05
CA THR A 195 -2.16 11.22 -1.59
C THR A 195 -3.15 10.16 -2.01
N VAL A 196 -4.41 10.31 -1.62
CA VAL A 196 -5.48 9.36 -1.93
C VAL A 196 -6.49 10.04 -2.83
N ILE A 197 -6.67 9.48 -4.02
CA ILE A 197 -7.66 9.92 -4.99
C ILE A 197 -8.67 8.81 -5.22
N ALA A 198 -9.95 9.18 -5.25
CA ALA A 198 -11.05 8.28 -5.49
C ALA A 198 -11.69 8.56 -6.84
N TRP A 199 -11.97 7.51 -7.59
CA TRP A 199 -12.79 7.62 -8.79
C TRP A 199 -14.25 7.86 -8.41
N THR A 200 -14.89 8.78 -9.10
CA THR A 200 -16.32 9.07 -9.06
C THR A 200 -16.86 9.07 -10.49
N ASP A 201 -18.18 9.07 -10.67
CA ASP A 201 -18.79 9.12 -12.01
C ASP A 201 -18.35 10.35 -12.83
N ASN A 202 -17.89 11.40 -12.16
CA ASN A 202 -17.45 12.66 -12.77
C ASN A 202 -15.92 12.84 -12.82
N GLY A 203 -15.15 11.78 -12.51
CA GLY A 203 -13.68 11.81 -12.53
C GLY A 203 -13.04 11.64 -11.16
N TRP A 204 -11.78 12.05 -11.05
CA TRP A 204 -10.96 11.90 -9.84
C TRP A 204 -11.25 12.97 -8.79
N ASN A 205 -11.48 12.53 -7.56
CA ASN A 205 -11.60 13.39 -6.40
C ASN A 205 -10.47 13.12 -5.40
N ILE A 206 -9.86 14.17 -4.84
CA ILE A 206 -8.84 14.03 -3.79
C ILE A 206 -9.55 13.87 -2.45
N ILE A 207 -9.44 12.68 -1.84
CA ILE A 207 -10.04 12.41 -0.52
C ILE A 207 -9.04 12.62 0.62
N ARG A 208 -7.73 12.60 0.32
CA ARG A 208 -6.66 12.99 1.25
C ARG A 208 -5.46 13.51 0.47
N GLN A 209 -5.00 14.72 0.80
CA GLN A 209 -3.73 15.23 0.29
C GLN A 209 -2.55 14.63 1.08
N GLY A 210 -1.57 14.10 0.36
CA GLY A 210 -0.27 13.65 0.87
C GLY A 210 0.86 14.41 0.19
N SER A 211 2.02 13.76 0.03
CA SER A 211 3.23 14.40 -0.54
C SER A 211 3.16 14.69 -2.04
N VAL A 212 2.32 13.98 -2.80
CA VAL A 212 2.17 14.17 -4.23
C VAL A 212 0.94 15.02 -4.52
N SER A 213 1.12 16.18 -5.15
CA SER A 213 0.00 16.98 -5.65
C SER A 213 -0.62 16.30 -6.87
N PHE A 214 -1.94 16.10 -6.84
CA PHE A 214 -2.70 15.58 -7.98
C PHE A 214 -3.49 16.74 -8.61
N PRO A 215 -3.40 16.97 -9.94
CA PRO A 215 -4.16 18.03 -10.57
C PRO A 215 -5.65 17.70 -10.50
N GLN A 216 -6.48 18.63 -10.00
CA GLN A 216 -7.94 18.48 -10.08
C GLN A 216 -8.36 18.50 -11.55
N THR A 217 -8.65 17.32 -12.11
CA THR A 217 -9.21 17.22 -13.46
C THR A 217 -10.73 17.35 -13.38
N ASN A 218 -11.24 18.58 -13.43
CA ASN A 218 -12.64 18.84 -13.75
C ASN A 218 -12.80 18.79 -15.28
N ALA A 219 -12.89 17.60 -15.87
CA ALA A 219 -13.38 17.48 -17.24
C ALA A 219 -13.90 16.07 -17.52
N PRO A 220 -15.20 15.89 -17.85
CA PRO A 220 -15.61 14.72 -18.60
C PRO A 220 -14.94 14.75 -19.99
N PRO A 221 -14.65 13.61 -20.63
CA PRO A 221 -14.19 13.61 -22.01
C PRO A 221 -15.24 14.32 -22.86
N ALA A 222 -14.80 15.23 -23.73
CA ALA A 222 -15.67 15.81 -24.75
C ALA A 222 -16.25 14.65 -25.57
N SER A 223 -17.57 14.47 -25.49
CA SER A 223 -18.30 13.59 -26.39
C SER A 223 -18.02 14.03 -27.82
N SER A 224 -17.34 13.17 -28.57
CA SER A 224 -17.22 13.27 -30.04
C SER A 224 -18.40 12.56 -30.69
#